data_AF-A0AAD7CHH9-F1
#
_entry.id   AF-A0AAD7CHH9-F1
#
_cell.length_a   1.000
_cell.length_b   1.000
_cell.length_c   1.000
_cell.angle_alpha   90.00
_cell.angle_beta   90.00
_cell.angle_gamma   90.00
#
_symmetry.space_group_name_H-M   'P 1'
#
loop_
_entity.id
_entity.type
_entity.pdbx_description
1 polymer ?
#
loop_
_entity_poly.entity_id
_entity_poly.type
_entity_poly.pdbx_seq_one_letter_code
_entity_poly.pdbx_strand_id
1 'polypeptide(L)'
;STYNQLHRHLAVSAFQSIAAWYGFTALNVSLTISQDYHLFSEMYDNFVHGTLKTNSRKENNSTGSLSKAITQSSADKRRARVCLHSFFKCVSLTPFYLVLTFCRVPETRTVTVPPTDASALSRILPVGVPINFWDPEFYNSELDLQEKAMYINTGVAFPLPKFCTTEHAADWVKMPANEFMVKYGNNVLALYKIPTVEELAGLASGAPEDDGADADKESTDLEDSDE
;
A
#
# COMPACT_ATOMS: atom_id res chain seq x y z
N SER A 1 -3.98 -16.86 3.43
CA SER A 1 -4.50 -17.15 4.80
C SER A 1 -6.03 -17.21 4.76
N THR A 2 -6.65 -18.16 5.46
CA THR A 2 -8.12 -18.26 5.62
C THR A 2 -8.72 -16.98 6.21
N TYR A 3 -7.99 -16.29 7.09
CA TYR A 3 -8.37 -14.99 7.62
C TYR A 3 -8.55 -13.93 6.51
N ASN A 4 -7.56 -13.79 5.61
CA ASN A 4 -7.65 -12.83 4.50
C ASN A 4 -8.80 -13.17 3.55
N GLN A 5 -9.05 -14.46 3.31
CA GLN A 5 -10.16 -14.91 2.48
C GLN A 5 -11.52 -14.59 3.12
N LEU A 6 -11.66 -14.79 4.43
CA LEU A 6 -12.86 -14.41 5.18
C LEU A 6 -13.11 -12.91 5.10
N HIS A 7 -12.07 -12.10 5.33
CA HIS A 7 -12.19 -10.64 5.22
C HIS A 7 -12.53 -10.18 3.80
N ARG A 8 -11.96 -10.81 2.77
CA ARG A 8 -12.33 -10.55 1.37
C ARG A 8 -13.80 -10.85 1.15
N HIS A 9 -14.26 -12.03 1.56
CA HIS A 9 -15.66 -12.41 1.39
C HIS A 9 -16.61 -11.45 2.13
N LEU A 10 -16.29 -11.07 3.36
CA LEU A 10 -17.09 -10.14 4.14
C LEU A 10 -17.13 -8.75 3.50
N ALA A 11 -15.99 -8.24 3.02
CA ALA A 11 -15.93 -6.96 2.31
C ALA A 11 -16.75 -6.99 1.01
N VAL A 12 -16.59 -8.02 0.17
CA VAL A 12 -17.34 -8.16 -1.09
C VAL A 12 -18.84 -8.28 -0.82
N SER A 13 -19.25 -9.07 0.18
CA SER A 13 -20.67 -9.22 0.54
C SER A 13 -21.31 -7.91 1.00
N ALA A 14 -20.57 -7.07 1.74
CA ALA A 14 -21.00 -5.74 2.12
C ALA A 14 -21.14 -4.81 0.90
N PHE A 15 -20.18 -4.83 -0.03
CA PHE A 15 -20.26 -4.04 -1.27
C PHE A 15 -21.45 -4.43 -2.14
N GLN A 16 -21.72 -5.73 -2.30
CA GLN A 16 -22.90 -6.22 -3.02
C GLN A 16 -24.20 -5.75 -2.35
N SER A 17 -24.27 -5.81 -1.01
CA SER A 17 -25.44 -5.34 -0.26
C SER A 17 -25.70 -3.84 -0.46
N ILE A 18 -24.65 -3.02 -0.40
CA ILE A 18 -24.73 -1.58 -0.64
C ILE A 18 -25.15 -1.30 -2.10
N ALA A 19 -24.59 -2.03 -3.06
CA ALA A 19 -24.94 -1.88 -4.47
C ALA A 19 -26.41 -2.26 -4.74
N ALA A 20 -26.89 -3.33 -4.12
CA ALA A 20 -28.29 -3.76 -4.20
C ALA A 20 -29.25 -2.73 -3.58
N TRP A 21 -28.81 -2.00 -2.56
CA TRP A 21 -29.57 -0.91 -1.94
C TRP A 21 -29.39 0.44 -2.64
N TYR A 22 -29.04 0.43 -3.94
CA TYR A 22 -28.89 1.64 -4.75
C TYR A 22 -27.82 2.61 -4.22
N GLY A 23 -26.89 2.16 -3.37
CA GLY A 23 -25.86 3.00 -2.75
C GLY A 23 -24.89 3.64 -3.75
N PHE A 24 -24.79 3.09 -4.96
CA PHE A 24 -23.94 3.59 -6.05
C PHE A 24 -24.72 4.30 -7.17
N THR A 25 -26.00 4.60 -6.98
CA THR A 25 -26.79 5.33 -7.99
C THR A 25 -26.22 6.71 -8.31
N ALA A 26 -25.63 7.38 -7.32
CA ALA A 26 -24.93 8.66 -7.53
C ALA A 26 -23.73 8.56 -8.47
N LEU A 27 -23.18 7.35 -8.67
CA LEU A 27 -22.04 7.07 -9.54
C LEU A 27 -22.47 6.50 -10.91
N ASN A 28 -23.77 6.43 -11.19
CA ASN A 28 -24.33 5.85 -12.43
C ASN A 28 -23.85 4.40 -12.72
N VAL A 29 -23.57 3.61 -11.68
CA VAL A 29 -23.18 2.20 -11.83
C VAL A 29 -24.42 1.37 -12.15
N SER A 30 -24.35 0.49 -13.15
CA SER A 30 -25.48 -0.37 -13.51
C SER A 30 -25.74 -1.43 -12.43
N LEU A 31 -27.01 -1.62 -12.09
CA LEU A 31 -27.44 -2.64 -11.12
C LEU A 31 -27.12 -4.07 -11.57
N THR A 32 -26.91 -4.30 -12.86
CA THR A 32 -26.49 -5.60 -13.39
C THR A 32 -25.12 -6.02 -12.86
N ILE A 33 -24.23 -5.06 -12.64
CA ILE A 33 -22.88 -5.29 -12.13
C ILE A 33 -22.90 -5.61 -10.62
N SER A 34 -23.95 -5.24 -9.90
CA SER A 34 -24.05 -5.45 -8.44
C SER A 34 -24.04 -6.92 -8.00
N GLN A 35 -24.36 -7.84 -8.91
CA GLN A 35 -24.39 -9.29 -8.63
C GLN A 35 -23.08 -9.99 -8.97
N ASP A 36 -22.16 -9.33 -9.67
CA ASP A 36 -20.91 -9.96 -10.09
C ASP A 36 -19.90 -10.01 -8.94
N TYR A 37 -19.85 -11.16 -8.26
CA TYR A 37 -18.92 -11.40 -7.17
C TYR A 37 -17.45 -11.32 -7.61
N HIS A 38 -17.14 -11.76 -8.84
CA HIS A 38 -15.76 -11.78 -9.33
C HIS A 38 -15.21 -10.38 -9.49
N LEU A 39 -16.01 -9.49 -10.10
CA LEU A 39 -15.61 -8.10 -10.26
C LEU A 39 -15.33 -7.42 -8.91
N PHE A 40 -16.22 -7.56 -7.92
CA PHE A 40 -16.00 -6.96 -6.60
C PHE A 40 -14.79 -7.56 -5.87
N SER A 41 -14.54 -8.86 -6.05
CA SER A 41 -13.35 -9.50 -5.50
C SER A 41 -12.08 -8.90 -6.09
N GLU A 42 -12.03 -8.73 -7.41
CA GLU A 42 -10.88 -8.15 -8.10
C GLU A 42 -10.69 -6.66 -7.72
N MET A 43 -11.77 -5.90 -7.64
CA MET A 43 -11.74 -4.51 -7.15
C MET A 43 -11.21 -4.42 -5.72
N TYR A 44 -11.61 -5.34 -4.84
CA TYR A 44 -11.12 -5.39 -3.46
C TYR A 44 -9.63 -5.72 -3.41
N ASP A 45 -9.19 -6.73 -4.16
CA ASP A 45 -7.79 -7.14 -4.20
C ASP A 45 -6.93 -5.98 -4.75
N ASN A 46 -7.35 -5.35 -5.87
CA ASN A 46 -6.71 -4.15 -6.42
C ASN A 46 -6.66 -2.99 -5.43
N PHE A 47 -7.74 -2.73 -4.68
CA PHE A 47 -7.77 -1.67 -3.67
C PHE A 47 -6.78 -1.95 -2.52
N VAL A 48 -6.80 -3.17 -1.98
CA VAL A 48 -5.93 -3.55 -0.86
C VAL A 48 -4.46 -3.51 -1.29
N HIS A 49 -4.13 -4.13 -2.41
CA HIS A 49 -2.76 -4.18 -2.92
C HIS A 49 -2.26 -2.81 -3.38
N GLY A 50 -3.08 -2.03 -4.07
CA GLY A 50 -2.75 -0.65 -4.47
C GLY A 50 -2.52 0.27 -3.27
N THR A 51 -3.35 0.14 -2.23
CA THR A 51 -3.17 0.89 -0.97
C THR A 51 -1.88 0.47 -0.27
N LEU A 52 -1.62 -0.84 -0.18
CA LEU A 52 -0.41 -1.38 0.44
C LEU A 52 0.86 -0.90 -0.28
N LYS A 53 0.88 -0.96 -1.62
CA LYS A 53 1.97 -0.48 -2.46
C LYS A 53 2.22 1.01 -2.28
N THR A 54 1.17 1.82 -2.32
CA THR A 54 1.26 3.28 -2.13
C THR A 54 1.79 3.63 -0.75
N ASN A 55 1.31 2.93 0.29
CA ASN A 55 1.76 3.14 1.66
C ASN A 55 3.22 2.71 1.85
N SER A 56 3.60 1.53 1.34
CA SER A 56 4.97 1.04 1.37
C SER A 56 5.94 2.03 0.73
N ARG A 57 5.63 2.52 -0.48
CA ARG A 57 6.45 3.52 -1.18
C ARG A 57 6.59 4.83 -0.39
N LYS A 58 5.51 5.34 0.20
CA LYS A 58 5.55 6.55 1.03
C LYS A 58 6.46 6.38 2.24
N GLU A 59 6.38 5.23 2.90
CA GLU A 59 7.23 4.95 4.05
C GLU A 59 8.69 4.73 3.65
N ASN A 60 8.94 4.04 2.54
CA ASN A 60 10.30 3.80 2.04
C ASN A 60 10.99 5.11 1.64
N ASN A 61 10.24 6.05 1.06
CA ASN A 61 10.77 7.38 0.73
C ASN A 61 11.08 8.21 1.98
N SER A 62 10.26 8.11 3.03
CA SER A 62 10.48 8.80 4.29
C SER A 62 9.80 8.07 5.44
N THR A 63 10.61 7.50 6.34
CA THR A 63 10.13 6.78 7.51
C THR A 63 9.28 7.71 8.39
N GLY A 64 8.15 7.19 8.86
CA GLY A 64 7.17 7.91 9.68
C GLY A 64 6.25 8.84 8.90
N SER A 65 6.33 8.89 7.57
CA SER A 65 5.48 9.77 6.76
C SER A 65 4.00 9.43 6.85
N LEU A 66 3.66 8.14 6.96
CA LEU A 66 2.27 7.73 7.12
C LEU A 66 1.71 8.16 8.47
N SER A 67 2.47 8.01 9.56
CA SER A 67 2.09 8.51 10.89
C SER A 67 1.84 10.02 10.87
N LYS A 68 2.70 10.79 10.20
CA LYS A 68 2.53 12.23 10.02
C LYS A 68 1.28 12.56 9.21
N ALA A 69 1.03 11.85 8.12
CA ALA A 69 -0.18 12.05 7.30
C ALA A 69 -1.48 11.72 8.08
N ILE A 70 -1.48 10.68 8.90
CA ILE A 70 -2.64 10.30 9.72
C ILE A 70 -2.92 11.36 10.79
N THR A 71 -1.88 11.79 11.50
CA THR A 71 -2.01 12.83 12.53
C THR A 71 -2.48 14.15 11.93
N GLN A 72 -1.91 14.57 10.79
CA GLN A 72 -2.35 15.75 10.04
C GLN A 72 -3.80 15.62 9.55
N SER A 73 -4.18 14.50 8.93
CA SER A 73 -5.57 14.26 8.48
C SER A 73 -6.57 14.34 9.65
N SER A 74 -6.21 13.81 10.82
CA SER A 74 -7.05 13.91 12.01
C SER A 74 -7.17 15.36 12.52
N ALA A 75 -6.08 16.12 12.47
CA ALA A 75 -6.05 17.54 12.83
C ALA A 75 -6.89 18.35 11.84
N ASP A 76 -6.79 18.09 10.54
CA ASP A 76 -7.56 18.79 9.51
C ASP A 76 -9.05 18.46 9.58
N LYS A 77 -9.43 17.20 9.86
CA LYS A 77 -10.83 16.83 10.15
C LYS A 77 -11.37 17.50 11.42
N ARG A 78 -10.53 17.75 12.42
CA ARG A 78 -10.91 18.52 13.62
C ARG A 78 -11.09 20.00 13.27
N ARG A 79 -10.15 20.60 12.53
CA ARG A 79 -10.23 21.98 12.05
C ARG A 79 -11.48 22.20 11.19
N ALA A 80 -11.76 21.32 10.24
CA ALA A 80 -12.95 21.38 9.40
C ALA A 80 -14.25 21.33 10.22
N ARG A 81 -14.32 20.47 11.25
CA ARG A 81 -15.47 20.41 12.17
C ARG A 81 -15.64 21.69 12.98
N VAL A 82 -14.55 22.27 13.47
CA VAL A 82 -14.59 23.56 14.18
C VAL A 82 -15.06 24.68 13.25
N CYS A 83 -14.55 24.74 12.02
CA CYS A 83 -14.99 25.71 11.02
C CYS A 83 -16.49 25.54 10.69
N LEU A 84 -16.98 24.31 10.47
CA LEU A 84 -18.40 24.03 10.23
C LEU A 84 -19.28 24.39 11.43
N HIS A 85 -18.84 24.09 12.65
CA HIS A 85 -19.60 24.41 13.87
C HIS A 85 -19.68 25.92 14.12
N SER A 86 -18.58 26.65 13.88
CA SER A 86 -18.56 28.12 13.91
C SER A 86 -19.40 28.74 12.80
N PHE A 87 -19.44 28.14 11.60
CA PHE A 87 -20.28 28.59 10.49
C PHE A 87 -21.78 28.42 10.81
N PHE A 88 -22.18 27.28 11.39
CA PHE A 88 -23.58 27.04 11.79
C PHE A 88 -24.06 27.95 12.92
N LYS A 89 -23.19 28.35 13.85
CA LYS A 89 -23.53 29.35 14.88
C LYS A 89 -23.74 30.74 14.27
N CYS A 90 -22.96 31.10 13.24
CA CYS A 90 -22.99 32.42 12.61
C CYS A 90 -24.21 32.63 11.69
N VAL A 91 -24.70 31.57 11.02
CA VAL A 91 -25.86 31.65 10.10
C VAL A 91 -27.19 31.97 10.82
N SER A 92 -27.27 31.82 12.15
CA SER A 92 -28.48 32.18 12.91
C SER A 92 -28.66 33.68 13.15
N LEU A 93 -27.63 34.51 12.92
CA LEU A 93 -27.65 35.93 13.25
C LEU A 93 -26.89 36.73 12.17
N THR A 94 -27.49 36.86 10.98
CA THR A 94 -27.45 38.00 10.02
C THR A 94 -27.54 37.51 8.57
N PRO A 95 -28.37 38.15 7.71
CA PRO A 95 -28.26 38.01 6.27
C PRO A 95 -27.21 39.01 5.76
N PHE A 96 -26.48 38.63 4.72
CA PHE A 96 -25.53 39.49 3.98
C PHE A 96 -24.28 39.94 4.76
N TYR A 97 -23.18 39.20 4.61
CA TYR A 97 -21.98 39.69 3.90
C TYR A 97 -20.97 38.54 3.78
N LEU A 98 -20.67 38.18 2.53
CA LEU A 98 -19.64 37.22 2.16
C LEU A 98 -18.27 37.82 2.47
N VAL A 99 -17.70 37.50 3.63
CA VAL A 99 -16.29 37.76 3.92
C VAL A 99 -15.55 36.44 3.87
N LEU A 100 -15.10 36.07 2.67
CA LEU A 100 -14.05 35.08 2.45
C LEU A 100 -12.75 35.59 3.06
N THR A 101 -12.61 35.50 4.39
CA THR A 101 -11.34 35.74 5.06
C THR A 101 -10.48 34.49 4.93
N PHE A 102 -9.57 34.56 3.95
CA PHE A 102 -8.24 33.95 3.94
C PHE A 102 -7.94 33.09 5.18
N CYS A 103 -8.08 31.77 5.03
CA CYS A 103 -7.29 30.83 5.82
C CYS A 103 -5.84 31.01 5.39
N ARG A 104 -5.12 31.93 6.04
CA ARG A 104 -3.68 32.11 5.91
C ARG A 104 -3.02 30.78 6.28
N VAL A 105 -2.49 30.06 5.29
CA VAL A 105 -1.66 28.87 5.49
C VAL A 105 -0.44 29.33 6.29
N PRO A 106 -0.25 28.86 7.53
CA PRO A 106 0.93 29.24 8.29
C PRO A 106 2.16 28.62 7.61
N GLU A 107 3.16 29.47 7.42
CA GLU A 107 4.48 29.15 6.91
C GLU A 107 5.07 27.96 7.70
N THR A 108 5.39 26.89 6.97
CA THR A 108 5.95 25.66 7.53
C THR A 108 7.36 25.93 8.04
N ARG A 109 7.49 26.22 9.34
CA ARG A 109 8.76 26.08 10.05
C ARG A 109 9.23 24.63 9.90
N THR A 110 10.35 24.44 9.21
CA THR A 110 11.06 23.16 9.11
C THR A 110 11.68 22.85 10.47
N VAL A 111 10.86 22.31 11.37
CA VAL A 111 11.37 21.63 12.58
C VAL A 111 12.05 20.37 12.09
N THR A 112 13.35 20.24 12.33
CA THR A 112 14.09 18.99 12.16
C THR A 112 13.55 17.99 13.19
N VAL A 113 12.52 17.25 12.79
CA VAL A 113 11.94 16.19 13.60
C VAL A 113 12.97 15.06 13.67
N PRO A 114 13.29 14.52 14.87
CA PRO A 114 14.12 13.33 14.97
C PRO A 114 13.52 12.19 14.13
N PRO A 115 14.34 11.23 13.66
CA PRO A 115 13.86 10.09 12.87
C PRO A 115 12.71 9.44 13.64
N THR A 116 11.52 9.51 13.05
CA THR A 116 10.29 9.04 13.66
C THR A 116 10.17 7.57 13.32
N ASP A 117 9.88 6.72 14.31
CA ASP A 117 9.66 5.29 14.08
C ASP A 117 8.60 5.06 13.00
N ALA A 118 8.78 3.98 12.25
CA ALA A 118 7.86 3.61 11.18
C ALA A 118 6.43 3.50 11.72
N SER A 119 5.46 3.99 10.94
CA SER A 119 4.06 3.95 11.36
C SER A 119 3.55 2.52 11.54
N ALA A 120 2.73 2.25 12.56
CA ALA A 120 2.00 0.98 12.63
C ALA A 120 1.09 0.73 11.40
N LEU A 121 0.76 1.80 10.66
CA LEU A 121 0.02 1.77 9.39
C LEU A 121 0.93 1.81 8.16
N SER A 122 2.23 2.10 8.36
CA SER A 122 3.25 1.82 7.36
C SER A 122 3.50 0.34 7.35
N ARG A 123 2.76 -0.33 6.49
CA ARG A 123 3.09 -1.69 6.11
C ARG A 123 4.34 -1.61 5.24
N ILE A 124 5.50 -1.54 5.90
CA ILE A 124 6.66 -2.30 5.45
C ILE A 124 6.12 -3.66 5.01
N LEU A 125 6.53 -4.12 3.82
CA LEU A 125 6.10 -5.44 3.36
C LEU A 125 6.36 -6.44 4.50
N PRO A 126 5.36 -7.27 4.86
CA PRO A 126 5.43 -8.07 6.07
C PRO A 126 6.69 -8.96 6.05
N VAL A 127 7.60 -8.76 7.00
CA VAL A 127 8.86 -9.51 7.06
C VAL A 127 8.61 -10.87 7.70
N GLY A 128 9.23 -11.93 7.18
CA GLY A 128 9.15 -13.27 7.75
C GLY A 128 7.82 -14.00 7.46
N VAL A 129 7.00 -13.49 6.54
CA VAL A 129 5.82 -14.26 6.10
C VAL A 129 6.20 -15.31 5.04
N PRO A 130 5.54 -16.47 5.06
CA PRO A 130 5.67 -17.49 4.03
C PRO A 130 5.37 -16.94 2.63
N ILE A 131 6.03 -17.46 1.59
CA ILE A 131 5.90 -16.97 0.21
C ILE A 131 4.45 -17.02 -0.30
N ASN A 132 3.68 -18.01 0.16
CA ASN A 132 2.28 -18.20 -0.18
C ASN A 132 1.31 -17.26 0.54
N PHE A 133 1.83 -16.29 1.29
CA PHE A 133 1.08 -15.12 1.70
C PHE A 133 0.66 -14.27 0.49
N TRP A 134 1.51 -14.23 -0.54
CA TRP A 134 1.29 -13.48 -1.77
C TRP A 134 0.57 -14.33 -2.82
N ASP A 135 -0.30 -13.68 -3.59
CA ASP A 135 -0.84 -14.27 -4.81
C ASP A 135 0.32 -14.51 -5.81
N PRO A 136 0.45 -15.70 -6.42
CA PRO A 136 1.45 -15.94 -7.46
C PRO A 136 1.46 -14.88 -8.57
N GLU A 137 0.31 -14.39 -9.01
CA GLU A 137 0.24 -13.36 -10.05
C GLU A 137 0.86 -12.05 -9.57
N PHE A 138 0.41 -11.57 -8.40
CA PHE A 138 0.93 -10.37 -7.75
C PHE A 138 2.44 -10.47 -7.47
N TYR A 139 2.89 -11.61 -6.93
CA TYR A 139 4.31 -11.80 -6.62
C TYR A 139 5.17 -11.71 -7.89
N ASN A 140 4.71 -12.31 -8.98
CA ASN A 140 5.47 -12.37 -10.21
C ASN A 140 5.50 -11.01 -10.94
N SER A 141 4.38 -10.28 -10.99
CA SER A 141 4.26 -9.03 -11.76
C SER A 141 4.57 -7.76 -10.97
N GLU A 142 4.20 -7.67 -9.70
CA GLU A 142 4.18 -6.41 -8.94
C GLU A 142 5.38 -6.20 -8.01
N LEU A 143 6.04 -7.27 -7.56
CA LEU A 143 7.19 -7.18 -6.64
C LEU A 143 8.52 -7.01 -7.39
N ASP A 144 9.35 -6.09 -6.89
CA ASP A 144 10.70 -5.87 -7.39
C ASP A 144 11.67 -6.97 -6.92
N LEU A 145 12.84 -7.10 -7.57
CA LEU A 145 13.79 -8.17 -7.25
C LEU A 145 14.27 -8.12 -5.79
N GLN A 146 14.50 -6.91 -5.26
CA GLN A 146 14.88 -6.71 -3.85
C GLN A 146 13.80 -7.18 -2.89
N GLU A 147 12.54 -6.89 -3.20
CA GLU A 147 11.40 -7.30 -2.36
C GLU A 147 11.20 -8.81 -2.42
N LYS A 148 11.35 -9.41 -3.61
CA LYS A 148 11.33 -10.87 -3.80
C LYS A 148 12.43 -11.57 -2.99
N ALA A 149 13.63 -10.98 -2.92
CA ALA A 149 14.76 -11.52 -2.15
C ALA A 149 14.43 -11.73 -0.66
N MET A 150 13.55 -10.89 -0.10
CA MET A 150 13.15 -10.97 1.32
C MET A 150 12.38 -12.26 1.66
N TYR A 151 11.80 -12.93 0.67
CA TYR A 151 10.91 -14.10 0.86
C TYR A 151 11.52 -15.43 0.43
N ILE A 152 12.78 -15.45 -0.03
CA ILE A 152 13.43 -16.68 -0.51
C ILE A 152 13.55 -17.73 0.61
N ASN A 153 13.80 -17.28 1.84
CA ASN A 153 14.10 -18.15 2.98
C ASN A 153 12.90 -18.43 3.89
N THR A 154 11.70 -17.89 3.61
CA THR A 154 10.55 -18.02 4.53
C THR A 154 9.75 -19.32 4.36
N GLY A 155 9.95 -20.02 3.24
CA GLY A 155 9.28 -21.29 2.96
C GLY A 155 7.79 -21.15 2.62
N VAL A 156 7.08 -22.27 2.60
CA VAL A 156 5.65 -22.38 2.25
C VAL A 156 4.86 -22.82 3.47
N ALA A 157 3.74 -22.16 3.78
CA ALA A 157 2.90 -22.52 4.94
C ALA A 157 1.64 -23.32 4.61
N PHE A 158 1.14 -23.25 3.38
CA PHE A 158 -0.09 -23.93 2.96
C PHE A 158 0.12 -24.63 1.62
N PRO A 159 -0.45 -25.83 1.44
CA PRO A 159 -0.43 -26.50 0.15
C PRO A 159 -1.35 -25.79 -0.85
N LEU A 160 -1.38 -26.29 -2.09
CA LEU A 160 -2.29 -25.78 -3.12
C LEU A 160 -3.75 -25.86 -2.67
N PRO A 161 -4.64 -24.97 -3.15
CA PRO A 161 -6.05 -24.92 -2.74
C PRO A 161 -6.79 -26.26 -2.83
N LYS A 162 -6.39 -27.13 -3.76
CA LYS A 162 -6.94 -28.48 -3.94
C LYS A 162 -6.79 -29.39 -2.71
N PHE A 163 -5.78 -29.15 -1.87
CA PHE A 163 -5.48 -29.94 -0.68
C PHE A 163 -5.90 -29.25 0.63
N CYS A 164 -6.54 -28.08 0.54
CA CYS A 164 -7.03 -27.33 1.69
C CYS A 164 -8.46 -27.73 2.10
N THR A 165 -8.97 -28.86 1.62
CA THR A 165 -10.26 -29.42 2.03
C THR A 165 -10.19 -30.07 3.41
N THR A 166 -11.32 -30.16 4.11
CA THR A 166 -11.41 -30.69 5.49
C THR A 166 -10.89 -32.13 5.61
N GLU A 167 -11.03 -32.92 4.55
CA GLU A 167 -10.60 -34.33 4.51
C GLU A 167 -9.07 -34.45 4.50
N HIS A 168 -8.37 -33.58 3.77
CA HIS A 168 -6.91 -33.61 3.62
C HIS A 168 -6.17 -32.70 4.60
N ALA A 169 -6.88 -31.78 5.26
CA ALA A 169 -6.29 -30.84 6.22
C ALA A 169 -5.54 -31.55 7.35
N ALA A 170 -6.07 -32.68 7.83
CA ALA A 170 -5.45 -33.43 8.92
C ALA A 170 -4.07 -34.00 8.57
N ASP A 171 -3.85 -34.33 7.29
CA ASP A 171 -2.64 -35.02 6.82
C ASP A 171 -1.41 -34.11 6.84
N TRP A 172 -1.58 -32.83 6.47
CA TRP A 172 -0.46 -31.91 6.34
C TRP A 172 -0.29 -30.99 7.56
N VAL A 173 -1.34 -30.76 8.36
CA VAL A 173 -1.26 -29.93 9.57
C VAL A 173 -0.33 -30.53 10.64
N LYS A 174 -0.25 -31.87 10.72
CA LYS A 174 0.57 -32.59 11.72
C LYS A 174 1.95 -33.01 11.20
N MET A 175 2.24 -32.76 9.93
CA MET A 175 3.46 -33.22 9.27
C MET A 175 4.64 -32.32 9.64
N PRO A 176 5.86 -32.85 9.85
CA PRO A 176 7.04 -32.02 10.04
C PRO A 176 7.32 -31.20 8.77
N ALA A 177 7.86 -29.99 8.95
CA ALA A 177 8.07 -29.03 7.86
C ALA A 177 8.88 -29.60 6.68
N ASN A 178 9.86 -30.46 6.95
CA ASN A 178 10.70 -31.07 5.91
C ASN A 178 9.89 -31.99 4.99
N GLU A 179 9.07 -32.87 5.56
CA GLU A 179 8.20 -33.77 4.78
C GLU A 179 7.12 -32.98 4.03
N PHE A 180 6.60 -31.93 4.66
CA PHE A 180 5.63 -31.02 4.05
C PHE A 180 6.21 -30.34 2.80
N MET A 181 7.44 -29.84 2.88
CA MET A 181 8.09 -29.16 1.76
C MET A 181 8.35 -30.10 0.58
N VAL A 182 8.77 -31.34 0.86
CA VAL A 182 8.99 -32.37 -0.17
C VAL A 182 7.67 -32.73 -0.88
N LYS A 183 6.59 -32.91 -0.10
CA LYS A 183 5.30 -33.41 -0.64
C LYS A 183 4.45 -32.32 -1.30
N TYR A 184 4.39 -31.14 -0.70
CA TYR A 184 3.50 -30.05 -1.14
C TYR A 184 4.25 -28.77 -1.50
N GLY A 185 5.31 -28.44 -0.76
CA GLY A 185 6.03 -27.16 -0.91
C GLY A 185 6.57 -26.94 -2.31
N ASN A 186 7.24 -27.93 -2.90
CA ASN A 186 7.83 -27.79 -4.24
C ASN A 186 6.79 -27.47 -5.34
N ASN A 187 5.60 -28.05 -5.24
CA ASN A 187 4.50 -27.77 -6.18
C ASN A 187 3.98 -26.34 -6.04
N VAL A 188 3.99 -25.80 -4.82
CA VAL A 188 3.59 -24.41 -4.57
C VAL A 188 4.69 -23.45 -5.05
N LEU A 189 5.96 -23.74 -4.76
CA LEU A 189 7.10 -22.92 -5.19
C LEU A 189 7.20 -22.80 -6.71
N ALA A 190 6.81 -23.83 -7.45
CA ALA A 190 6.79 -23.80 -8.92
C ALA A 190 5.87 -22.71 -9.52
N LEU A 191 4.91 -22.17 -8.75
CA LEU A 191 4.05 -21.06 -9.19
C LEU A 191 4.74 -19.68 -9.10
N TYR A 192 5.83 -19.59 -8.34
CA TYR A 192 6.54 -18.35 -8.07
C TYR A 192 7.84 -18.29 -8.87
N LYS A 193 8.10 -17.15 -9.53
CA LYS A 193 9.37 -16.86 -10.19
C LYS A 193 10.36 -16.34 -9.14
N ILE A 194 11.02 -17.27 -8.46
CA ILE A 194 11.99 -16.96 -7.40
C ILE A 194 13.30 -16.47 -8.07
N PRO A 195 13.84 -15.31 -7.67
CA PRO A 195 15.11 -14.80 -8.21
C PRO A 195 16.26 -15.78 -8.01
N THR A 196 17.11 -15.90 -9.02
CA THR A 196 18.32 -16.73 -8.95
C THR A 196 19.42 -15.98 -8.19
N VAL A 197 20.35 -16.71 -7.57
CA VAL A 197 21.46 -16.13 -6.79
C VAL A 197 22.29 -15.14 -7.62
N GLU A 198 22.42 -15.37 -8.92
CA GLU A 198 23.13 -14.48 -9.85
C GLU A 198 22.42 -13.14 -10.05
N GLU A 199 21.09 -13.14 -10.19
CA GLU A 199 20.28 -11.93 -10.34
C GLU A 199 20.34 -11.07 -9.07
N LEU A 200 20.41 -11.71 -7.90
CA LEU A 200 20.58 -11.05 -6.62
C LEU A 200 21.98 -10.44 -6.46
N ALA A 201 23.02 -11.13 -6.95
CA ALA A 201 24.38 -10.65 -6.89
C ALA A 201 24.57 -9.36 -7.72
N GLY A 202 23.93 -9.28 -8.90
CA GLY A 202 23.97 -8.09 -9.76
C GLY A 202 23.39 -6.83 -9.09
N LEU A 203 22.42 -6.99 -8.18
CA LEU A 203 21.87 -5.88 -7.38
C LEU A 203 22.78 -5.45 -6.23
N ALA A 204 23.51 -6.39 -5.61
CA ALA A 204 24.44 -6.07 -4.54
C ALA A 204 25.70 -5.35 -5.06
N SER A 205 26.10 -5.61 -6.33
CA SER A 205 27.25 -4.96 -6.97
C SER A 205 26.95 -3.58 -7.56
N GLY A 206 25.69 -3.16 -7.62
CA GLY A 206 25.29 -1.81 -8.05
C GLY A 206 25.51 -0.76 -6.97
N ALA A 207 26.76 -0.60 -6.51
CA ALA A 207 27.20 0.66 -5.93
C ALA A 207 27.23 1.71 -7.05
N PRO A 208 26.87 2.98 -6.81
CA PRO A 208 27.02 4.02 -7.82
C PRO A 208 28.49 4.06 -8.23
N GLU A 209 28.76 3.81 -9.51
CA GLU A 209 30.03 4.26 -10.08
C GLU A 209 30.03 5.78 -9.95
N ASP A 210 30.91 6.25 -9.07
CA ASP A 210 31.38 7.62 -8.95
C ASP A 210 31.97 8.05 -10.29
N ASP A 211 31.12 8.54 -11.20
CA ASP A 211 31.51 9.28 -12.39
C ASP A 211 31.85 10.72 -12.00
N GLY A 212 32.93 10.85 -11.24
CA GLY A 212 33.64 12.11 -11.08
C GLY A 212 34.23 12.56 -12.41
N ALA A 213 33.58 13.55 -13.04
CA ALA A 213 34.19 14.74 -13.65
C ALA A 213 33.19 15.40 -14.61
N ASP A 214 32.69 16.59 -14.28
CA ASP A 214 33.12 17.72 -15.11
C ASP A 214 33.07 19.06 -14.39
N ALA A 215 34.03 19.88 -14.78
CA ALA A 215 34.57 21.07 -14.15
C ALA A 215 33.56 22.19 -13.86
N ASP A 216 33.85 22.87 -12.74
CA ASP A 216 33.52 24.26 -12.49
C ASP A 216 33.69 25.13 -13.75
N LYS A 217 32.62 25.82 -14.14
CA LYS A 217 32.73 27.11 -14.82
C LYS A 217 31.86 28.12 -14.11
N GLU A 218 32.50 28.77 -13.15
CA GLU A 218 32.26 30.15 -12.75
C GLU A 218 32.16 31.02 -14.01
N SER A 219 30.99 31.58 -14.28
CA SER A 219 30.81 32.67 -15.24
C SER A 219 30.35 33.90 -14.45
N THR A 220 31.32 34.59 -13.87
CA THR A 220 31.25 36.05 -13.81
C THR A 220 31.40 36.56 -15.24
N ASP A 221 30.46 37.37 -15.71
CA ASP A 221 30.78 38.74 -16.13
C ASP A 221 29.51 39.51 -16.51
N LEU A 222 29.35 40.60 -15.75
CA LEU A 222 28.53 41.76 -16.05
C LEU A 222 29.16 42.50 -17.22
N GLU A 223 28.41 42.74 -18.30
CA GLU A 223 28.61 43.94 -19.12
C GLU A 223 27.25 44.51 -19.52
N ASP A 224 26.92 45.65 -18.88
CA ASP A 224 26.07 46.70 -19.43
C ASP A 224 26.70 47.18 -20.76
N SER A 225 25.89 47.31 -21.80
CA SER A 225 26.22 48.25 -22.87
C SER A 225 24.94 48.88 -23.41
N ASP A 226 24.80 50.16 -23.08
CA ASP A 226 23.94 51.13 -23.74
C ASP A 226 24.34 51.27 -25.22
N GLU A 227 23.37 51.23 -26.12
CA GLU A 227 23.28 52.08 -27.33
C GLU A 227 21.86 52.08 -27.93
#